data_AF-A0A7C8IWT0-F1
#
_entry.id   AF-A0A7C8IWT0-F1
#
_cell.length_a   1.000
_cell.length_b   1.000
_cell.length_c   1.000
_cell.angle_alpha   90.00
_cell.angle_beta   90.00
_cell.angle_gamma   90.00
#
_symmetry.space_group_name_H-M   'P 1'
#
loop_
_entity.id
_entity.type
_entity.pdbx_description
1 polymer ?
#
loop_
_entity_poly.entity_id
_entity_poly.type
_entity_poly.pdbx_seq_one_letter_code
_entity_poly.pdbx_strand_id
1 'polypeptide(L)'
;MTRVTDLPCEVIVAVFKQLDHIQSLPPCLLACRHFYYSYKENPRSGIEILRRQVCPTFLPYAIATEEASRSPRLSACLSTTELLDTLQNNPDILIDRLRDYPLMALARLGYTHDLVEKHAKSYSSGGWTGINQPYLQLIQQTPAADVLCLSSTEQLRVCRAFYRFELYTSLLRSNNIQLDQEISLTFPGLRPWENEQLACAYNYVEEKIIQVRSKAAAKVSKGTIMDMNCIDPILTSWIYTPRKRWVNANNIKKYDLRHESGRSSIGYAFGFVTGDLLTALDREDDDKGPFIAWNQNITGQPPGPWMYKNKFNPLPA
;
A
#
# COMPACT_ATOMS: atom_id res chain seq x y z
N MET A 1 8.16 -47.62 -13.66
CA MET A 1 8.41 -46.20 -13.29
C MET A 1 7.07 -45.49 -13.31
N THR A 2 6.58 -45.05 -12.16
CA THR A 2 5.33 -44.29 -12.04
C THR A 2 5.55 -42.87 -12.55
N ARG A 3 4.75 -42.42 -13.52
CA ARG A 3 4.82 -41.04 -14.01
C ARG A 3 3.82 -40.20 -13.24
N VAL A 4 4.13 -38.92 -13.07
CA VAL A 4 3.22 -37.95 -12.42
C VAL A 4 1.89 -37.84 -13.20
N THR A 5 1.90 -38.11 -14.50
CA THR A 5 0.70 -38.18 -15.34
C THR A 5 -0.22 -39.35 -15.02
N ASP A 6 0.23 -40.34 -14.26
CA ASP A 6 -0.57 -41.50 -13.86
C ASP A 6 -1.36 -41.23 -12.58
N LEU A 7 -1.15 -40.07 -11.93
CA LEU A 7 -1.86 -39.66 -10.74
C LEU A 7 -3.29 -39.19 -11.08
N PRO A 8 -4.29 -39.49 -10.22
CA PRO A 8 -5.64 -38.94 -10.35
C PRO A 8 -5.66 -37.40 -10.32
N CYS A 9 -6.63 -36.80 -11.00
CA CYS A 9 -6.79 -35.34 -11.07
C CYS A 9 -6.90 -34.70 -9.69
N GLU A 10 -7.55 -35.37 -8.74
CA GLU A 10 -7.76 -34.89 -7.37
C GLU A 10 -6.44 -34.73 -6.62
N VAL A 11 -5.49 -35.65 -6.84
CA VAL A 11 -4.16 -35.61 -6.23
C VAL A 11 -3.37 -34.43 -6.80
N ILE A 12 -3.44 -34.20 -8.12
CA ILE A 12 -2.78 -33.07 -8.77
C ILE A 12 -3.35 -31.74 -8.30
N VAL A 13 -4.68 -31.64 -8.17
CA VAL A 13 -5.34 -30.46 -7.61
C VAL A 13 -4.92 -30.23 -6.16
N ALA A 14 -4.81 -31.29 -5.35
CA ALA A 14 -4.30 -31.18 -3.99
C ALA A 14 -2.85 -30.67 -3.95
N VAL A 15 -2.01 -31.08 -4.90
CA VAL A 15 -0.65 -30.54 -5.07
C VAL A 15 -0.69 -29.06 -5.44
N PHE A 16 -1.54 -28.64 -6.39
CA PHE A 16 -1.68 -27.23 -6.74
C PHE A 16 -2.10 -26.38 -5.53
N LYS A 17 -3.00 -26.88 -4.68
CA LYS A 17 -3.43 -26.18 -3.46
C LYS A 17 -2.30 -25.95 -2.44
N GLN A 18 -1.17 -26.65 -2.58
CA GLN A 18 0.02 -26.45 -1.73
C GLN A 18 0.99 -25.41 -2.28
N LEU A 19 0.72 -24.81 -3.45
CA LEU A 19 1.53 -23.69 -3.92
C LEU A 19 1.36 -22.49 -3.00
N ASP A 20 2.47 -21.85 -2.65
CA ASP A 20 2.48 -20.64 -1.81
C ASP A 20 2.03 -19.39 -2.59
N HIS A 21 2.29 -19.37 -3.90
CA HIS A 21 2.06 -18.23 -4.78
C HIS A 21 1.19 -18.64 -5.97
N ILE A 22 0.11 -17.89 -6.22
CA ILE A 22 -0.78 -18.14 -7.36
C ILE A 22 -0.06 -17.97 -8.71
N GLN A 23 1.01 -17.17 -8.75
CA GLN A 23 1.82 -16.92 -9.93
C GLN A 23 2.62 -18.15 -10.38
N SER A 24 2.83 -19.11 -9.49
CA SER A 24 3.46 -20.40 -9.83
C SER A 24 2.50 -21.34 -10.56
N LEU A 25 1.19 -21.11 -10.48
CA LEU A 25 0.20 -21.99 -11.09
C LEU A 25 0.22 -21.96 -12.62
N PRO A 26 0.22 -20.81 -13.33
CA PRO A 26 0.22 -20.81 -14.79
C PRO A 26 1.38 -21.59 -15.44
N PRO A 27 2.65 -21.44 -15.00
CA PRO A 27 3.74 -22.28 -15.49
C PRO A 27 3.50 -23.78 -15.27
N CYS A 28 2.94 -24.18 -14.13
CA CYS A 28 2.57 -25.58 -13.87
C CYS A 28 1.53 -26.08 -14.88
N LEU A 29 0.50 -25.28 -15.19
CA LEU A 29 -0.53 -25.66 -16.16
C LEU A 29 0.02 -25.80 -17.59
N LEU A 30 1.06 -25.03 -17.92
CA LEU A 30 1.74 -25.12 -19.21
C LEU A 30 2.71 -26.31 -19.30
N ALA A 31 3.08 -26.92 -18.17
CA ALA A 31 4.03 -28.02 -18.14
C ALA A 31 3.50 -29.28 -18.83
N CYS A 32 2.22 -29.62 -18.64
CA CYS A 32 1.59 -30.73 -19.36
C CYS A 32 0.06 -30.62 -19.45
N ARG A 33 -0.51 -31.32 -20.44
CA ARG A 33 -1.96 -31.35 -20.68
C ARG A 33 -2.75 -31.94 -19.52
N HIS A 34 -2.19 -32.91 -18.78
CA HIS A 34 -2.85 -33.52 -17.62
C HIS A 34 -3.06 -32.49 -16.51
N PHE A 35 -2.04 -31.68 -16.20
CA PHE A 35 -2.12 -30.60 -15.21
C PHE A 35 -3.17 -29.56 -15.58
N TYR A 36 -3.19 -29.16 -16.85
CA TYR A 36 -4.22 -28.26 -17.36
C TYR A 36 -5.63 -28.84 -17.18
N TYR A 37 -5.85 -30.13 -17.49
CA TYR A 37 -7.16 -30.75 -17.32
C TYR A 37 -7.58 -30.88 -15.87
N SER A 38 -6.68 -31.31 -14.98
CA SER A 38 -6.97 -31.39 -13.54
C SER A 38 -7.38 -30.02 -12.98
N TYR A 39 -6.73 -28.93 -13.42
CA TYR A 39 -7.16 -27.57 -13.06
C TYR A 39 -8.50 -27.18 -13.70
N LYS A 40 -8.73 -27.52 -14.97
CA LYS A 40 -9.98 -27.22 -15.67
C LYS A 40 -11.19 -27.87 -15.00
N GLU A 41 -11.03 -29.07 -14.45
CA GLU A 41 -12.07 -29.76 -13.67
C GLU A 41 -12.31 -29.10 -12.31
N ASN A 42 -11.30 -28.48 -11.71
CA ASN A 42 -11.41 -27.80 -10.42
C ASN A 42 -10.73 -26.42 -10.42
N PRO A 43 -11.36 -25.41 -11.07
CA PRO A 43 -10.77 -24.07 -11.19
C PRO A 43 -10.74 -23.32 -9.84
N ARG A 44 -11.50 -23.79 -8.84
CA ARG A 44 -11.56 -23.18 -7.50
C ARG A 44 -10.22 -23.29 -6.75
N SER A 45 -9.35 -24.21 -7.16
CA SER A 45 -8.02 -24.35 -6.58
C SER A 45 -7.19 -23.07 -6.69
N GLY A 46 -7.34 -22.29 -7.77
CA GLY A 46 -6.69 -20.98 -7.91
C GLY A 46 -7.12 -19.96 -6.84
N ILE A 47 -8.40 -19.95 -6.49
CA ILE A 47 -8.96 -19.07 -5.45
C ILE A 47 -8.43 -19.47 -4.07
N GLU A 48 -8.33 -20.76 -3.80
CA GLU A 48 -7.80 -21.27 -2.54
C GLU A 48 -6.32 -20.92 -2.35
N ILE A 49 -5.50 -21.03 -3.40
CA ILE A 49 -4.10 -20.60 -3.38
C ILE A 49 -4.02 -19.10 -3.08
N LEU A 50 -4.82 -18.27 -3.77
CA LEU A 50 -4.83 -16.83 -3.54
C LEU A 50 -5.25 -16.47 -2.11
N ARG A 51 -6.25 -17.16 -1.54
CA ARG A 51 -6.71 -16.93 -0.15
C ARG A 51 -5.67 -17.34 0.90
N ARG A 52 -4.77 -18.27 0.57
CA ARG A 52 -3.62 -18.61 1.44
C ARG A 52 -2.53 -17.54 1.34
N GLN A 53 -2.28 -17.03 0.14
CA GLN A 53 -1.28 -16.00 -0.11
C GLN A 53 -1.67 -14.64 0.48
N VAL A 54 -2.93 -14.23 0.32
CA VAL A 54 -3.42 -12.90 0.72
C VAL A 54 -4.20 -13.00 2.02
N CYS A 55 -3.80 -12.23 3.04
CA CYS A 55 -4.56 -12.12 4.28
C CYS A 55 -6.03 -11.73 3.99
N PRO A 56 -7.03 -12.39 4.59
CA PRO A 56 -8.45 -12.13 4.32
C PRO A 56 -8.85 -10.65 4.44
N THR A 57 -8.25 -9.93 5.40
CA THR A 57 -8.47 -8.50 5.63
C THR A 57 -8.06 -7.62 4.43
N PHE A 58 -7.13 -8.08 3.60
CA PHE A 58 -6.65 -7.36 2.41
C PHE A 58 -7.29 -7.81 1.12
N LEU A 59 -7.99 -8.95 1.12
CA LEU A 59 -8.58 -9.51 -0.08
C LEU A 59 -9.58 -8.54 -0.75
N PRO A 60 -10.48 -7.84 -0.03
CA PRO A 60 -11.35 -6.83 -0.64
C PRO A 60 -10.59 -5.69 -1.32
N TYR A 61 -9.49 -5.24 -0.71
CA TYR A 61 -8.66 -4.18 -1.28
C TYR A 61 -7.94 -4.63 -2.55
N ALA A 62 -7.36 -5.83 -2.54
CA ALA A 62 -6.72 -6.39 -3.72
C ALA A 62 -7.72 -6.51 -4.88
N ILE A 63 -8.94 -7.02 -4.61
CA ILE A 63 -10.02 -7.13 -5.60
C ILE A 63 -10.41 -5.76 -6.12
N ALA A 64 -10.64 -4.78 -5.24
CA ALA A 64 -10.97 -3.42 -5.67
C ALA A 64 -9.88 -2.81 -6.56
N THR A 65 -8.61 -3.04 -6.21
CA THR A 65 -7.47 -2.59 -7.02
C THR A 65 -7.45 -3.23 -8.42
N GLU A 66 -7.72 -4.54 -8.51
CA GLU A 66 -7.79 -5.23 -9.81
C GLU A 66 -9.01 -4.79 -10.64
N GLU A 67 -10.18 -4.59 -10.03
CA GLU A 67 -11.34 -4.02 -10.72
C GLU A 67 -11.05 -2.61 -11.24
N ALA A 68 -10.37 -1.78 -10.44
CA ALA A 68 -9.93 -0.46 -10.86
C ALA A 68 -8.94 -0.54 -12.04
N SER A 69 -7.93 -1.41 -11.97
CA SER A 69 -6.87 -1.50 -12.98
C SER A 69 -7.36 -2.03 -14.34
N ARG A 70 -8.38 -2.89 -14.35
CA ARG A 70 -8.98 -3.44 -15.57
C ARG A 70 -9.77 -2.42 -16.37
N SER A 71 -9.96 -1.21 -15.85
CA SER A 71 -10.88 -0.23 -16.41
C SER A 71 -10.16 0.87 -17.19
N PRO A 72 -9.98 0.77 -18.52
CA PRO A 72 -10.02 1.95 -19.40
C PRO A 72 -11.44 2.15 -19.96
N ARG A 73 -12.30 1.15 -19.74
CA ARG A 73 -13.69 1.04 -20.16
C ARG A 73 -14.40 0.47 -18.94
N LEU A 74 -15.08 1.32 -18.18
CA LEU A 74 -16.09 0.86 -17.21
C LEU A 74 -17.17 0.14 -18.03
N SER A 75 -16.95 -1.13 -18.32
CA SER A 75 -17.92 -2.01 -18.96
C SER A 75 -19.05 -2.21 -17.96
N ALA A 76 -20.07 -1.37 -18.06
CA ALA A 76 -21.45 -1.55 -17.60
C ALA A 76 -21.73 -1.90 -16.12
N CYS A 77 -20.75 -2.28 -15.29
CA CYS A 77 -21.06 -3.00 -14.06
C CYS A 77 -21.03 -2.14 -12.79
N LEU A 78 -20.08 -1.21 -12.60
CA LEU A 78 -20.03 -0.36 -11.41
C LEU A 78 -19.38 1.00 -11.69
N SER A 79 -19.85 2.04 -11.03
CA SER A 79 -19.16 3.34 -11.00
C SER A 79 -17.98 3.35 -10.01
N THR A 80 -17.00 4.24 -10.18
CA THR A 80 -15.88 4.41 -9.22
C THR A 80 -16.39 4.64 -7.79
N THR A 81 -17.45 5.44 -7.64
CA THR A 81 -18.14 5.68 -6.37
C THR A 81 -18.70 4.41 -5.77
N GLU A 82 -19.35 3.58 -6.59
CA GLU A 82 -19.97 2.34 -6.14
C GLU A 82 -18.91 1.29 -5.74
N LEU A 83 -17.77 1.25 -6.43
CA LEU A 83 -16.66 0.38 -6.02
C LEU A 83 -16.11 0.77 -4.64
N LEU A 84 -15.89 2.07 -4.41
CA LEU A 84 -15.42 2.58 -3.12
C LEU A 84 -16.45 2.40 -2.01
N ASP A 85 -17.73 2.66 -2.31
CA ASP A 85 -18.84 2.45 -1.38
C ASP A 85 -18.99 0.97 -1.01
N THR A 86 -18.90 0.06 -2.00
CA THR A 86 -18.92 -1.39 -1.77
C THR A 86 -17.73 -1.82 -0.91
N LEU A 87 -16.53 -1.30 -1.17
CA LEU A 87 -15.34 -1.62 -0.37
C LEU A 87 -15.48 -1.18 1.09
N GLN A 88 -16.14 -0.06 1.35
CA GLN A 88 -16.33 0.49 2.70
C GLN A 88 -17.48 -0.19 3.45
N ASN A 89 -18.62 -0.38 2.79
CA ASN A 89 -19.85 -0.80 3.44
C ASN A 89 -20.09 -2.31 3.34
N ASN A 90 -19.68 -2.96 2.24
CA ASN A 90 -20.01 -4.35 1.93
C ASN A 90 -18.85 -5.11 1.25
N PRO A 91 -17.69 -5.26 1.90
CA PRO A 91 -16.50 -5.88 1.30
C PRO A 91 -16.72 -7.34 0.88
N ASP A 92 -17.66 -8.06 1.51
CA ASP A 92 -17.97 -9.45 1.18
C ASP A 92 -18.50 -9.62 -0.25
N ILE A 93 -19.22 -8.61 -0.76
CA ILE A 93 -19.71 -8.59 -2.15
C ILE A 93 -18.52 -8.65 -3.13
N LEU A 94 -17.42 -7.98 -2.82
CA LEU A 94 -16.20 -8.03 -3.64
C LEU A 94 -15.58 -9.43 -3.59
N ILE A 95 -15.53 -10.04 -2.39
CA ILE A 95 -14.97 -11.39 -2.21
C ILE A 95 -15.77 -12.43 -2.99
N ASP A 96 -17.10 -12.32 -3.04
CA ASP A 96 -17.93 -13.27 -3.78
C ASP A 96 -17.70 -13.24 -5.29
N ARG A 97 -17.35 -12.08 -5.85
CA ARG A 97 -17.01 -11.93 -7.29
C ARG A 97 -15.74 -12.66 -7.70
N LEU A 98 -14.88 -13.01 -6.74
CA LEU A 98 -13.66 -13.76 -7.00
C LEU A 98 -13.93 -15.12 -7.68
N ARG A 99 -15.15 -15.67 -7.52
CA ARG A 99 -15.57 -16.93 -8.18
C ARG A 99 -15.55 -16.85 -9.70
N ASP A 100 -15.75 -15.66 -10.25
CA ASP A 100 -15.85 -15.43 -11.70
C ASP A 100 -14.53 -14.94 -12.30
N TYR A 101 -13.47 -14.84 -11.50
CA TYR A 101 -12.19 -14.32 -11.96
C TYR A 101 -11.44 -15.34 -12.82
N PRO A 102 -10.95 -14.94 -14.01
CA PRO A 102 -10.05 -15.79 -14.78
C PRO A 102 -8.71 -15.95 -14.04
N LEU A 103 -8.03 -17.08 -14.27
CA LEU A 103 -6.75 -17.39 -13.61
C LEU A 103 -5.71 -16.25 -13.74
N MET A 104 -5.66 -15.58 -14.89
CA MET A 104 -4.74 -14.45 -15.10
C MET A 104 -5.05 -13.26 -14.18
N ALA A 105 -6.32 -13.02 -13.86
CA ALA A 105 -6.69 -11.98 -12.90
C ALA A 105 -6.30 -12.38 -11.47
N LEU A 106 -6.49 -13.66 -11.10
CA LEU A 106 -6.02 -14.19 -9.82
C LEU A 106 -4.49 -14.06 -9.69
N ALA A 107 -3.74 -14.37 -10.76
CA ALA A 107 -2.29 -14.22 -10.79
C ALA A 107 -1.85 -12.76 -10.59
N ARG A 108 -2.54 -11.80 -11.21
CA ARG A 108 -2.29 -10.37 -11.00
C ARG A 108 -2.61 -9.92 -9.58
N LEU A 109 -3.71 -10.40 -8.99
CA LEU A 109 -4.05 -10.12 -7.59
C LEU A 109 -2.94 -10.55 -6.63
N GLY A 110 -2.44 -11.78 -6.78
CA GLY A 110 -1.33 -12.27 -5.97
C GLY A 110 -0.07 -11.44 -6.17
N TYR A 111 0.23 -11.06 -7.41
CA TYR A 111 1.39 -10.22 -7.73
C TYR A 111 1.30 -8.84 -7.11
N THR A 112 0.15 -8.19 -7.20
CA THR A 112 -0.12 -6.90 -6.54
C THR A 112 0.03 -7.02 -5.03
N HIS A 113 -0.45 -8.12 -4.43
CA HIS A 113 -0.26 -8.36 -2.99
C HIS A 113 1.21 -8.45 -2.60
N ASP A 114 2.00 -9.27 -3.30
CA ASP A 114 3.42 -9.46 -2.99
C ASP A 114 4.18 -8.12 -3.09
N LEU A 115 3.82 -7.27 -4.06
CA LEU A 115 4.43 -5.94 -4.20
C LEU A 115 4.01 -4.98 -3.08
N VAL A 116 2.72 -4.92 -2.75
CA VAL A 116 2.23 -4.12 -1.63
C VAL A 116 2.93 -4.55 -0.34
N GLU A 117 3.01 -5.85 -0.08
CA GLU A 117 3.65 -6.39 1.12
C GLU A 117 5.15 -6.07 1.15
N LYS A 118 5.86 -6.26 0.03
CA LYS A 118 7.28 -5.89 -0.11
C LYS A 118 7.52 -4.40 0.19
N HIS A 119 6.70 -3.51 -0.37
CA HIS A 119 6.84 -2.07 -0.13
C HIS A 119 6.48 -1.69 1.30
N ALA A 120 5.41 -2.26 1.87
CA ALA A 120 5.02 -2.04 3.25
C ALA A 120 6.10 -2.51 4.24
N LYS A 121 6.69 -3.69 4.01
CA LYS A 121 7.83 -4.20 4.80
C LYS A 121 9.05 -3.28 4.69
N SER A 122 9.42 -2.88 3.47
CA SER A 122 10.57 -1.98 3.26
C SER A 122 10.36 -0.57 3.83
N TYR A 123 9.12 -0.05 3.78
CA TYR A 123 8.75 1.22 4.41
C TYR A 123 8.89 1.11 5.93
N SER A 124 8.28 0.08 6.50
CA SER A 124 8.30 -0.19 7.95
C SER A 124 9.74 -0.35 8.46
N SER A 125 10.55 -1.16 7.78
CA SER A 125 11.94 -1.38 8.18
C SER A 125 12.78 -0.10 8.06
N GLY A 126 12.59 0.69 6.99
CA GLY A 126 13.33 1.94 6.79
C GLY A 126 12.96 3.01 7.82
N GLY A 127 11.66 3.16 8.12
CA GLY A 127 11.18 4.08 9.15
C GLY A 127 11.76 3.70 10.49
N TRP A 128 11.73 2.40 10.79
CA TRP A 128 12.26 1.88 12.02
C TRP A 128 13.76 2.12 12.19
N THR A 129 14.56 1.92 11.14
CA THR A 129 15.99 2.24 11.19
C THR A 129 16.25 3.72 11.49
N GLY A 130 15.41 4.63 10.97
CA GLY A 130 15.51 6.06 11.22
C GLY A 130 15.18 6.46 12.65
N ILE A 131 14.17 5.83 13.29
CA ILE A 131 13.83 6.07 14.71
C ILE A 131 14.89 5.45 15.62
N ASN A 132 15.25 4.20 15.34
CA ASN A 132 16.14 3.44 16.20
C ASN A 132 17.54 4.03 16.19
N GLN A 133 18.02 4.64 15.11
CA GLN A 133 19.38 5.16 15.09
C GLN A 133 19.66 6.20 16.20
N PRO A 134 18.88 7.29 16.36
CA PRO A 134 19.06 8.22 17.48
C PRO A 134 18.67 7.59 18.82
N TYR A 135 17.63 6.74 18.88
CA TYR A 135 17.18 6.08 20.11
C TYR A 135 18.21 5.09 20.66
N LEU A 136 18.87 4.31 19.79
CA LEU A 136 19.94 3.39 20.14
C LEU A 136 21.19 4.13 20.61
N GLN A 137 21.49 5.32 20.07
CA GLN A 137 22.57 6.17 20.61
C GLN A 137 22.28 6.63 22.04
N LEU A 138 21.02 6.89 22.38
CA LEU A 138 20.59 7.23 23.73
C LEU A 138 20.61 6.01 24.69
N ILE A 139 20.40 4.79 24.17
CA ILE A 139 20.15 3.57 24.97
C ILE A 139 21.33 2.60 25.01
N GLN A 140 22.46 2.94 24.40
CA GLN A 140 23.74 2.24 24.62
C GLN A 140 24.15 2.14 26.12
N GLN A 141 23.42 2.78 27.03
CA GLN A 141 23.57 2.65 28.49
C GLN A 141 22.67 1.58 29.14
N THR A 142 21.75 0.94 28.41
CA THR A 142 20.77 -0.01 28.99
C THR A 142 20.91 -1.41 28.36
N PRO A 143 21.32 -2.44 29.11
CA PRO A 143 21.74 -3.75 28.56
C PRO A 143 20.60 -4.69 28.10
N ALA A 144 19.37 -4.21 27.95
CA ALA A 144 18.22 -5.02 27.53
C ALA A 144 17.20 -4.22 26.71
N ALA A 145 17.68 -3.46 25.73
CA ALA A 145 16.78 -2.76 24.82
C ALA A 145 16.10 -3.77 23.88
N ASP A 146 14.86 -4.15 24.22
CA ASP A 146 13.99 -4.87 23.31
C ASP A 146 13.98 -4.16 21.96
N VAL A 147 14.27 -4.91 20.89
CA VAL A 147 14.16 -4.40 19.52
C VAL A 147 12.71 -4.03 19.32
N LEU A 148 12.44 -2.73 19.32
CA LEU A 148 11.11 -2.24 19.02
C LEU A 148 10.70 -2.75 17.64
N CYS A 149 9.54 -3.40 17.57
CA CYS A 149 8.96 -3.93 16.35
C CYS A 149 7.53 -3.41 16.21
N LEU A 150 7.07 -3.25 14.97
CA LEU A 150 5.67 -2.90 14.75
C LEU A 150 4.77 -3.99 15.31
N SER A 151 3.69 -3.57 15.96
CA SER A 151 2.59 -4.46 16.28
C SER A 151 1.98 -5.02 14.99
N SER A 152 1.33 -6.18 15.10
CA SER A 152 0.58 -6.76 13.98
C SER A 152 -0.47 -5.78 13.43
N THR A 153 -1.13 -5.02 14.31
CA THR A 153 -2.09 -3.98 13.94
C THR A 153 -1.45 -2.86 13.13
N GLU A 154 -0.27 -2.37 13.52
CA GLU A 154 0.45 -1.34 12.76
C GLU A 154 0.91 -1.84 11.40
N GLN A 155 1.41 -3.07 11.33
CA GLN A 155 1.75 -3.71 10.05
C GLN A 155 0.53 -3.77 9.13
N LEU A 156 -0.65 -4.10 9.69
CA LEU A 156 -1.89 -4.11 8.92
C LEU A 156 -2.28 -2.72 8.41
N ARG A 157 -2.12 -1.68 9.23
CA ARG A 157 -2.39 -0.27 8.86
C ARG A 157 -1.47 0.18 7.72
N VAL A 158 -0.16 -0.13 7.80
CA VAL A 158 0.80 0.18 6.73
C VAL A 158 0.42 -0.52 5.44
N CYS A 159 0.20 -1.84 5.45
CA CYS A 159 -0.22 -2.57 4.26
C CYS A 159 -1.52 -2.01 3.65
N ARG A 160 -2.52 -1.68 4.48
CA ARG A 160 -3.77 -1.05 4.03
C ARG A 160 -3.53 0.30 3.35
N ALA A 161 -2.61 1.11 3.86
CA ALA A 161 -2.26 2.40 3.25
C ALA A 161 -1.67 2.22 1.85
N PHE A 162 -0.79 1.23 1.64
CA PHE A 162 -0.25 0.90 0.32
C PHE A 162 -1.32 0.34 -0.64
N TYR A 163 -2.25 -0.47 -0.14
CA TYR A 163 -3.40 -0.92 -0.94
C TYR A 163 -4.28 0.24 -1.40
N ARG A 164 -4.62 1.17 -0.49
CA ARG A 164 -5.38 2.37 -0.83
C ARG A 164 -4.64 3.22 -1.86
N PHE A 165 -3.32 3.37 -1.69
CA PHE A 165 -2.49 4.07 -2.66
C PHE A 165 -2.54 3.42 -4.05
N GLU A 166 -2.41 2.09 -4.15
CA GLU A 166 -2.49 1.37 -5.43
C GLU A 166 -3.90 1.45 -6.04
N LEU A 167 -4.95 1.34 -5.22
CA LEU A 167 -6.34 1.50 -5.65
C LEU A 167 -6.58 2.89 -6.25
N TYR A 168 -6.21 3.95 -5.54
CA TYR A 168 -6.40 5.31 -6.02
C TYR A 168 -5.58 5.59 -7.27
N THR A 169 -4.31 5.18 -7.32
CA THR A 169 -3.50 5.35 -8.54
C THR A 169 -4.08 4.59 -9.73
N SER A 170 -4.65 3.40 -9.52
CA SER A 170 -5.37 2.66 -10.56
C SER A 170 -6.61 3.42 -11.05
N LEU A 171 -7.48 3.88 -10.13
CA LEU A 171 -8.68 4.66 -10.45
C LEU A 171 -8.36 5.95 -11.24
N LEU A 172 -7.25 6.60 -10.92
CA LEU A 172 -6.80 7.84 -11.56
C LEU A 172 -6.16 7.62 -12.93
N ARG A 173 -5.53 6.46 -13.14
CA ARG A 173 -4.98 6.08 -14.45
C ARG A 173 -6.11 5.74 -15.44
N SER A 174 -7.12 5.08 -14.92
CA SER A 174 -8.27 4.55 -15.65
C SER A 174 -9.22 5.61 -16.17
N ASN A 175 -9.51 6.58 -15.33
CA ASN A 175 -10.45 7.62 -15.66
C ASN A 175 -9.66 8.88 -15.98
N ASN A 176 -9.86 9.48 -17.16
CA ASN A 176 -9.43 10.85 -17.47
C ASN A 176 -10.21 11.88 -16.62
N ILE A 177 -10.42 11.60 -15.34
CA ILE A 177 -11.15 12.42 -14.38
C ILE A 177 -10.38 13.73 -14.22
N GLN A 178 -11.14 14.82 -14.26
CA GLN A 178 -10.66 16.14 -13.89
C GLN A 178 -10.31 16.14 -12.39
N LEU A 179 -9.22 16.80 -12.06
CA LEU A 179 -8.66 16.83 -10.72
C LEU A 179 -9.69 17.11 -9.61
N ASP A 180 -10.62 18.04 -9.84
CA ASP A 180 -11.59 18.46 -8.81
C ASP A 180 -12.61 17.36 -8.46
N GLN A 181 -12.98 16.52 -9.43
CA GLN A 181 -13.79 15.33 -9.19
C GLN A 181 -12.98 14.22 -8.50
N GLU A 182 -11.68 14.13 -8.77
CA GLU A 182 -10.77 13.18 -8.12
C GLU A 182 -10.67 13.44 -6.61
N ILE A 183 -10.65 14.72 -6.20
CA ILE A 183 -10.51 15.13 -4.80
C ILE A 183 -11.76 14.85 -4.00
N SER A 184 -12.93 15.14 -4.57
CA SER A 184 -14.22 14.93 -3.91
C SER A 184 -14.56 13.45 -3.75
N LEU A 185 -14.04 12.58 -4.63
CA LEU A 185 -14.28 11.13 -4.57
C LEU A 185 -13.39 10.38 -3.57
N THR A 186 -12.18 10.90 -3.27
CA THR A 186 -11.15 10.11 -2.58
C THR A 186 -10.94 10.49 -1.11
N PHE A 187 -11.05 11.79 -0.77
CA PHE A 187 -10.66 12.28 0.56
C PHE A 187 -11.79 12.50 1.57
N PRO A 188 -13.01 12.92 1.20
CA PRO A 188 -14.05 13.23 2.19
C PRO A 188 -14.52 12.03 3.01
N GLY A 189 -14.43 10.81 2.46
CA GLY A 189 -14.85 9.58 3.14
C GLY A 189 -13.79 8.95 4.06
N LEU A 190 -12.54 9.43 4.02
CA LEU A 190 -11.46 8.90 4.84
C LEU A 190 -11.30 9.70 6.13
N ARG A 191 -11.01 8.99 7.23
CA ARG A 191 -10.73 9.64 8.52
C ARG A 191 -9.38 10.39 8.42
N PRO A 192 -9.16 11.47 9.21
CA PRO A 192 -7.95 12.29 9.08
C PRO A 192 -6.64 11.51 9.15
N TRP A 193 -6.53 10.53 10.04
CA TRP A 193 -5.34 9.69 10.15
C TRP A 193 -5.15 8.75 8.96
N GLU A 194 -6.21 8.30 8.30
CA GLU A 194 -6.12 7.46 7.11
C GLU A 194 -5.56 8.26 5.92
N ASN A 195 -5.92 9.54 5.85
CA ASN A 195 -5.32 10.47 4.88
C ASN A 195 -3.84 10.69 5.16
N GLU A 196 -3.44 10.80 6.44
CA GLU A 196 -2.03 10.89 6.82
C GLU A 196 -1.26 9.61 6.44
N GLN A 197 -1.81 8.43 6.72
CA GLN A 197 -1.21 7.15 6.34
C GLN A 197 -1.01 7.04 4.82
N LEU A 198 -2.02 7.48 4.05
CA LEU A 198 -1.95 7.52 2.60
C LEU A 198 -0.90 8.52 2.10
N ALA A 199 -0.80 9.70 2.73
CA ALA A 199 0.24 10.69 2.45
C ALA A 199 1.65 10.13 2.68
N CYS A 200 1.83 9.38 3.76
CA CYS A 200 3.10 8.74 4.07
C CYS A 200 3.49 7.68 3.06
N ALA A 201 2.55 6.81 2.66
CA ALA A 201 2.77 5.83 1.60
C ALA A 201 3.13 6.52 0.27
N TYR A 202 2.43 7.61 -0.06
CA TYR A 202 2.72 8.45 -1.21
C TYR A 202 4.16 9.00 -1.20
N ASN A 203 4.55 9.66 -0.10
CA ASN A 203 5.88 10.27 0.04
C ASN A 203 6.99 9.22 -0.08
N TYR A 204 6.81 8.05 0.54
CA TYR A 204 7.76 6.95 0.43
C TYR A 204 7.93 6.48 -1.02
N VAL A 205 6.82 6.27 -1.72
CA VAL A 205 6.84 5.86 -3.13
C VAL A 205 7.54 6.90 -3.98
N GLU A 206 7.21 8.17 -3.79
CA GLU A 206 7.86 9.27 -4.50
C GLU A 206 9.38 9.29 -4.27
N GLU A 207 9.82 9.11 -3.02
CA GLU A 207 11.24 9.03 -2.69
C GLU A 207 11.92 7.86 -3.42
N LYS A 208 11.30 6.67 -3.43
CA LYS A 208 11.83 5.51 -4.16
C LYS A 208 11.92 5.77 -5.66
N ILE A 209 10.95 6.46 -6.25
CA ILE A 209 11.00 6.88 -7.66
C ILE A 209 12.18 7.83 -7.90
N ILE A 210 12.38 8.83 -7.04
CA ILE A 210 13.50 9.78 -7.16
C ILE A 210 14.83 9.04 -7.06
N GLN A 211 14.98 8.11 -6.10
CA GLN A 211 16.18 7.28 -5.94
C GLN A 211 16.46 6.42 -7.18
N VAL A 212 15.43 5.84 -7.80
CA VAL A 212 15.60 5.04 -9.02
C VAL A 212 16.01 5.92 -10.19
N ARG A 213 15.37 7.09 -10.36
CA ARG A 213 15.71 8.06 -11.40
C ARG A 213 17.13 8.61 -11.26
N SER A 214 17.59 8.91 -10.05
CA SER A 214 18.94 9.41 -9.82
C SER A 214 19.99 8.33 -10.11
N LYS A 215 19.76 7.09 -9.68
CA LYS A 215 20.59 5.93 -10.04
C LYS A 215 20.61 5.70 -11.56
N ALA A 216 19.49 5.91 -12.23
CA ALA A 216 19.39 5.83 -13.68
C ALA A 216 20.23 6.89 -14.39
N ALA A 217 20.06 8.15 -14.01
CA ALA A 217 20.84 9.25 -14.55
C ALA A 217 22.35 9.05 -14.35
N ALA A 218 22.76 8.53 -13.19
CA ALA A 218 24.16 8.22 -12.90
C ALA A 218 24.74 7.05 -13.71
N LYS A 219 23.92 6.12 -14.21
CA LYS A 219 24.36 5.06 -15.13
C LYS A 219 24.46 5.57 -16.57
N VAL A 220 23.49 6.39 -17.00
CA VAL A 220 23.49 7.02 -18.32
C VAL A 220 24.70 7.94 -18.49
N SER A 221 25.06 8.72 -17.47
CA SER A 221 26.25 9.57 -17.50
C SER A 221 27.57 8.79 -17.58
N LYS A 222 27.57 7.51 -17.19
CA LYS A 222 28.71 6.59 -17.32
C LYS A 222 28.71 5.82 -18.65
N GLY A 223 27.86 6.21 -19.61
CA GLY A 223 27.77 5.57 -20.93
C GLY A 223 27.14 4.17 -20.90
N THR A 224 26.53 3.77 -19.78
CA THR A 224 25.83 2.48 -19.69
C THR A 224 24.41 2.62 -20.24
N ILE A 225 24.07 1.87 -21.29
CA ILE A 225 22.69 1.77 -21.79
C ILE A 225 21.84 1.17 -20.66
N MET A 226 20.87 1.93 -20.19
CA MET A 226 19.95 1.45 -19.15
C MET A 226 18.81 0.68 -19.80
N ASP A 227 18.66 -0.59 -19.43
CA ASP A 227 17.44 -1.34 -19.73
C ASP A 227 16.31 -0.81 -18.85
N MET A 228 15.32 -0.12 -19.45
CA MET A 228 14.15 0.39 -18.70
C MET A 228 13.33 -0.72 -18.04
N ASN A 229 13.49 -1.99 -18.45
CA ASN A 229 12.79 -3.13 -17.84
C ASN A 229 13.26 -3.43 -16.40
N CYS A 230 14.36 -2.82 -15.92
CA CYS A 230 14.79 -2.96 -14.54
C CYS A 230 14.05 -2.05 -13.54
N ILE A 231 13.20 -1.13 -14.03
CA ILE A 231 12.37 -0.30 -13.17
C ILE A 231 11.12 -1.11 -12.79
N ASP A 232 10.89 -1.28 -11.48
CA ASP A 232 9.73 -2.00 -10.94
C ASP A 232 8.45 -1.54 -11.65
N PRO A 233 7.67 -2.43 -12.30
CA PRO A 233 6.50 -2.08 -13.10
C PRO A 233 5.52 -1.17 -12.36
N ILE A 234 5.43 -1.33 -11.04
CA ILE A 234 4.63 -0.50 -10.18
C ILE A 234 5.20 0.93 -10.08
N LEU A 235 6.52 1.09 -9.86
CA LEU A 235 7.18 2.41 -9.87
C LEU A 235 7.02 3.11 -11.21
N THR A 236 7.17 2.40 -12.34
CA THR A 236 6.90 2.93 -13.69
C THR A 236 5.43 3.32 -13.86
N SER A 237 4.49 2.54 -13.30
CA SER A 237 3.06 2.88 -13.28
C SER A 237 2.72 4.10 -12.40
N TRP A 238 3.53 4.38 -11.38
CA TRP A 238 3.35 5.47 -10.40
C TRP A 238 4.03 6.80 -10.81
N ILE A 239 4.93 6.73 -11.80
CA ILE A 239 5.84 7.82 -12.21
C ILE A 239 5.15 9.03 -12.88
N TYR A 240 3.90 8.89 -13.36
CA TYR A 240 3.38 9.82 -14.39
C TYR A 240 2.28 10.83 -14.00
N THR A 241 1.66 10.81 -12.81
CA THR A 241 0.42 11.61 -12.64
C THR A 241 0.07 12.18 -11.25
N PRO A 242 0.37 11.54 -10.09
CA PRO A 242 -0.36 11.93 -8.86
C PRO A 242 0.11 13.18 -8.11
N ARG A 243 1.39 13.61 -8.17
CA ARG A 243 1.92 14.64 -7.24
C ARG A 243 1.23 15.99 -7.33
N LYS A 244 1.19 16.56 -8.54
CA LYS A 244 0.59 17.90 -8.76
C LYS A 244 -0.88 17.91 -8.35
N ARG A 245 -1.55 16.78 -8.56
CA ARG A 245 -2.96 16.57 -8.26
C ARG A 245 -3.21 16.48 -6.75
N TRP A 246 -2.45 15.64 -6.06
CA TRP A 246 -2.54 15.40 -4.61
C TRP A 246 -2.17 16.62 -3.75
N VAL A 247 -1.13 17.36 -4.13
CA VAL A 247 -0.73 18.59 -3.41
C VAL A 247 -1.74 19.71 -3.62
N ASN A 248 -2.27 19.88 -4.84
CA ASN A 248 -3.30 20.88 -5.10
C ASN A 248 -4.61 20.59 -4.33
N ALA A 249 -5.00 19.33 -4.23
CA ALA A 249 -6.16 18.89 -3.45
C ALA A 249 -6.13 19.29 -1.98
N ASN A 250 -4.99 19.03 -1.33
CA ASN A 250 -4.80 19.32 0.08
C ASN A 250 -4.54 20.82 0.32
N ASN A 251 -4.05 21.55 -0.68
CA ASN A 251 -3.94 23.01 -0.64
C ASN A 251 -5.30 23.70 -0.82
N ILE A 252 -6.21 23.19 -1.66
CA ILE A 252 -7.57 23.77 -1.83
C ILE A 252 -8.33 23.78 -0.50
N LYS A 253 -8.22 22.72 0.32
CA LYS A 253 -8.81 22.70 1.68
C LYS A 253 -8.16 23.68 2.66
N LYS A 254 -6.91 24.12 2.40
CA LYS A 254 -6.25 25.19 3.17
C LYS A 254 -6.63 26.60 2.69
N TYR A 255 -7.08 26.75 1.45
CA TYR A 255 -7.38 28.05 0.83
C TYR A 255 -8.82 28.55 1.08
N ASP A 256 -9.72 27.73 1.63
CA ASP A 256 -11.11 28.14 1.91
C ASP A 256 -11.34 28.74 3.31
N LEU A 257 -10.25 29.03 4.06
CA LEU A 257 -10.33 29.59 5.42
C LEU A 257 -9.51 30.88 5.64
N ARG A 258 -8.95 31.51 4.60
CA ARG A 258 -8.30 32.82 4.74
C ARG A 258 -8.55 33.71 3.52
N HIS A 259 -9.63 34.48 3.62
CA HIS A 259 -9.63 35.82 3.05
C HIS A 259 -8.57 36.67 3.78
N GLU A 260 -7.89 37.51 3.00
CA GLU A 260 -7.03 38.64 3.38
C GLU A 260 -5.50 38.50 3.31
N SER A 261 -4.97 39.36 2.43
CA SER A 261 -3.62 39.93 2.34
C SER A 261 -2.50 39.06 1.77
N GLY A 262 -2.07 39.45 0.58
CA GLY A 262 -1.01 38.80 -0.16
C GLY A 262 0.40 39.16 0.27
N ARG A 263 1.33 38.28 -0.05
CA ARG A 263 2.55 38.55 -0.82
C ARG A 263 3.22 37.22 -1.16
N SER A 264 3.66 37.13 -2.41
CA SER A 264 4.42 36.03 -2.98
C SER A 264 5.77 35.87 -2.28
N SER A 265 6.08 34.67 -1.80
CA SER A 265 7.40 34.07 -1.90
C SER A 265 7.29 32.55 -1.73
N ILE A 266 7.85 31.84 -2.71
CA ILE A 266 7.93 30.38 -2.79
C ILE A 266 9.06 29.95 -1.85
N GLY A 267 8.71 29.25 -0.76
CA GLY A 267 9.68 28.65 0.15
C GLY A 267 9.10 28.45 1.55
N TYR A 268 9.15 27.20 2.03
CA TYR A 268 8.86 26.76 3.39
C TYR A 268 7.40 26.87 3.89
N ALA A 269 6.73 25.72 3.98
CA ALA A 269 5.54 25.57 4.82
C ALA A 269 5.40 24.13 5.34
N PHE A 270 6.34 23.71 6.19
CA PHE A 270 6.06 22.75 7.27
C PHE A 270 6.40 23.46 8.58
N GLY A 271 5.38 24.04 9.21
CA GLY A 271 5.50 24.79 10.45
C GLY A 271 4.12 25.23 10.94
N PHE A 272 3.77 24.75 12.13
CA PHE A 272 2.67 25.19 13.00
C PHE A 272 1.22 24.93 12.56
N VAL A 273 0.70 23.79 13.00
CA VAL A 273 -0.66 23.69 13.57
C VAL A 273 -0.54 22.85 14.85
N THR A 274 -0.14 23.47 15.96
CA THR A 274 -0.06 22.83 17.29
C THR A 274 -0.72 23.65 18.40
N GLY A 275 -1.65 24.54 18.07
CA GLY A 275 -2.35 25.36 19.07
C GLY A 275 -3.67 24.75 19.52
N ASP A 276 -4.64 24.65 18.61
CA ASP A 276 -6.05 24.57 19.03
C ASP A 276 -6.75 23.23 18.77
N LEU A 277 -6.02 22.22 18.27
CA LEU A 277 -6.54 20.85 18.09
C LEU A 277 -6.21 19.91 19.26
N LEU A 278 -5.30 20.34 20.16
CA LEU A 278 -4.83 19.53 21.29
C LEU A 278 -5.84 19.44 22.43
N THR A 279 -6.80 20.36 22.55
CA THR A 279 -7.87 20.30 23.56
C THR A 279 -9.03 19.38 23.16
N ALA A 280 -9.11 18.97 21.89
CA ALA A 280 -10.14 18.04 21.40
C ALA A 280 -9.64 16.59 21.25
N LEU A 281 -8.35 16.33 21.49
CA LEU A 281 -7.68 15.04 21.22
C LEU A 281 -7.35 14.21 22.47
N ASP A 282 -7.84 14.59 23.65
CA ASP A 282 -7.52 13.91 24.92
C ASP A 282 -8.31 12.60 25.16
N ARG A 283 -9.00 12.06 24.15
CA ARG A 283 -9.65 10.74 24.26
C ARG A 283 -9.45 9.92 22.99
N GLU A 284 -8.74 8.80 23.19
CA GLU A 284 -8.65 7.61 22.33
C GLU A 284 -7.86 7.75 21.01
N ASP A 285 -6.53 7.68 21.07
CA ASP A 285 -5.74 6.78 20.19
C ASP A 285 -4.23 6.96 20.44
N ASP A 286 -3.63 6.04 21.21
CA ASP A 286 -2.21 6.02 21.58
C ASP A 286 -1.26 5.44 20.50
N ASP A 287 -1.77 5.08 19.30
CA ASP A 287 -1.01 4.27 18.32
C ASP A 287 -0.74 4.98 16.97
N LYS A 288 0.14 5.99 16.97
CA LYS A 288 0.58 6.73 15.76
C LYS A 288 2.02 6.42 15.28
N GLY A 289 2.67 5.39 15.84
CA GLY A 289 4.10 5.12 15.77
C GLY A 289 4.79 5.23 14.38
N PRO A 290 4.53 4.33 13.42
CA PRO A 290 5.34 4.20 12.20
C PRO A 290 5.24 5.38 11.23
N PHE A 291 4.08 6.02 11.14
CA PHE A 291 3.82 7.09 10.17
C PHE A 291 4.45 8.41 10.62
N ILE A 292 4.34 8.71 11.91
CA ILE A 292 4.98 9.89 12.52
C ILE A 292 6.50 9.75 12.47
N ALA A 293 7.02 8.58 12.79
CA ALA A 293 8.43 8.25 12.70
C ALA A 293 9.02 8.48 11.30
N TRP A 294 8.33 7.98 10.27
CA TRP A 294 8.76 8.17 8.90
C TRP A 294 8.72 9.64 8.48
N ASN A 295 7.64 10.36 8.86
CA ASN A 295 7.51 11.79 8.58
C ASN A 295 8.63 12.60 9.26
N GLN A 296 9.02 12.24 10.48
CA GLN A 296 10.14 12.86 11.20
C GLN A 296 11.49 12.59 10.52
N ASN A 297 11.72 11.37 10.04
CA ASN A 297 12.93 11.02 9.29
C ASN A 297 13.06 11.85 7.99
N ILE A 298 11.96 12.05 7.26
CA ILE A 298 11.96 12.86 6.04
C ILE A 298 12.13 14.36 6.34
N THR A 299 11.48 14.87 7.38
CA THR A 299 11.46 16.31 7.70
C THR A 299 12.65 16.78 8.54
N GLY A 300 13.42 15.86 9.11
CA GLY A 300 14.53 16.16 10.02
C GLY A 300 14.08 16.75 11.36
N GLN A 301 12.80 16.66 11.71
CA GLN A 301 12.28 17.15 12.99
C GLN A 301 12.45 16.10 14.10
N PRO A 302 12.90 16.49 15.32
CA PRO A 302 13.04 15.56 16.44
C PRO A 302 11.66 15.05 16.93
N PRO A 303 11.62 13.85 17.54
CA PRO A 303 10.38 13.29 18.08
C PRO A 303 9.81 14.16 19.20
N GLY A 304 8.49 14.39 19.16
CA GLY A 304 7.79 15.22 20.15
C GLY A 304 7.77 14.58 21.56
N PRO A 305 7.62 15.38 22.64
CA PRO A 305 7.72 14.92 24.03
C PRO A 305 6.75 13.79 24.44
N TRP A 306 5.68 13.57 23.68
CA TRP A 306 4.66 12.55 23.94
C TRP A 306 5.11 11.12 23.60
N MET A 307 6.14 10.92 22.77
CA MET A 307 6.73 9.58 22.52
C MET A 307 7.40 8.98 23.76
N TYR A 308 7.75 9.80 24.76
CA TYR A 308 8.47 9.35 25.97
C TYR A 308 7.55 9.06 27.16
N LYS A 309 6.23 9.26 27.03
CA LYS A 309 5.30 9.19 28.18
C LYS A 309 4.77 7.79 28.51
N ASN A 310 4.95 6.78 27.67
CA ASN A 310 4.32 5.47 27.85
C ASN A 310 5.14 4.39 28.58
N LYS A 311 6.21 4.76 29.30
CA LYS A 311 6.85 3.85 30.27
C LYS A 311 7.20 4.64 31.52
N PHE A 312 6.91 4.09 32.70
CA PHE A 312 7.07 4.66 34.05
C PHE A 312 5.85 5.37 34.66
N ASN A 313 4.74 4.64 34.82
CA ASN A 313 3.99 4.75 36.08
C ASN A 313 4.33 3.52 36.93
N PRO A 314 5.10 3.64 38.02
CA PRO A 314 5.22 2.55 38.98
C PRO A 314 3.85 2.33 39.63
N LEU A 315 3.41 1.08 39.68
CA LEU A 315 2.19 0.69 40.40
C LEU A 315 2.31 1.11 41.88
N PRO A 316 1.24 1.63 42.49
CA PRO A 316 1.24 1.93 43.92
C PRO A 316 1.33 0.63 44.72
N ALA A 317 2.14 0.67 45.79
CA ALA A 317 2.40 -0.43 46.72
C ALA A 317 1.18 -0.82 47.55
#